data_AF-A0A9D5S088-F1
#
_entry.id   AF-A0A9D5S088-F1
#
_cell.length_a   1.000
_cell.length_b   1.000
_cell.length_c   1.000
_cell.angle_alpha   90.00
_cell.angle_beta   90.00
_cell.angle_gamma   90.00
#
_symmetry.space_group_name_H-M   'P 1'
#
loop_
_entity.id
_entity.type
_entity.pdbx_description
1 polymer ?
#
loop_
_entity_poly.entity_id
_entity_poly.type
_entity_poly.pdbx_seq_one_letter_code
_entity_poly.pdbx_strand_id
1 'polypeptide(L)'
;MSYRSDVRIITTKKGYYKLKKYVESNLNKDDYNLLQDNIFDNKKNSNIFYLGWNNISWAELCDFKHIDVIINGLKYLKENSCSYNFARMGENYDDYDSKYFISDKDPLDYLIVFDRKFDDDMVLNYIKEYNYDYKKGDISNELL
;
A
#
# COMPACT_ATOMS: atom_id res chain seq x y z
N MET A 1 -23.73 5.16 -2.90
CA MET A 1 -22.92 4.34 -1.99
C MET A 1 -22.35 3.22 -2.83
N SER A 2 -21.04 3.20 -3.02
CA SER A 2 -20.39 2.12 -3.77
C SER A 2 -20.43 0.85 -2.92
N TYR A 3 -20.95 -0.23 -3.50
CA TYR A 3 -21.08 -1.50 -2.80
C TYR A 3 -19.75 -2.27 -2.80
N ARG A 4 -18.87 -1.97 -3.77
CA ARG A 4 -17.59 -2.64 -4.01
C ARG A 4 -16.54 -1.64 -4.45
N SER A 5 -15.36 -1.74 -3.86
CA SER A 5 -14.20 -0.95 -4.26
C SER A 5 -13.02 -1.86 -4.54
N ASP A 6 -12.19 -1.41 -5.46
CA ASP A 6 -10.82 -1.88 -5.57
C ASP A 6 -9.93 -0.91 -4.80
N VAL A 7 -8.97 -1.44 -4.05
CA VAL A 7 -8.09 -0.65 -3.20
C VAL A 7 -6.66 -1.05 -3.44
N ARG A 8 -5.76 -0.06 -3.50
CA ARG A 8 -4.32 -0.24 -3.62
C ARG A 8 -3.58 0.59 -2.59
N ILE A 9 -2.53 -0.01 -2.04
CA ILE A 9 -1.57 0.65 -1.15
C ILE A 9 -0.17 0.33 -1.65
N ILE A 10 0.63 1.36 -1.82
CA ILE A 10 2.07 1.26 -2.03
C ILE A 10 2.76 1.88 -0.84
N THR A 11 3.76 1.20 -0.32
CA THR A 11 4.56 1.68 0.81
C THR A 11 5.97 1.10 0.71
N THR A 12 6.91 1.66 1.46
CA THR A 12 8.26 1.08 1.55
C THR A 12 8.22 -0.23 2.35
N LYS A 13 9.30 -1.01 2.32
CA LYS A 13 9.46 -2.21 3.15
C LYS A 13 9.27 -1.89 4.63
N LYS A 14 9.84 -0.77 5.09
CA LYS A 14 9.69 -0.28 6.46
C LYS A 14 8.23 0.07 6.77
N GLY A 15 7.57 0.82 5.88
CA GLY A 15 6.17 1.17 6.02
C GLY A 15 5.26 -0.06 6.06
N TYR A 16 5.50 -1.05 5.20
CA TYR A 16 4.76 -2.31 5.21
C TYR A 16 4.85 -3.05 6.55
N TYR A 17 6.06 -3.25 7.09
CA TYR A 17 6.19 -3.96 8.36
C TYR A 17 5.60 -3.18 9.54
N LYS A 18 5.66 -1.84 9.52
CA LYS A 18 4.95 -1.01 10.51
C LYS A 18 3.44 -1.15 10.39
N LEU A 19 2.91 -1.11 9.17
CA LEU A 19 1.48 -1.28 8.91
C LEU A 19 1.01 -2.66 9.35
N LYS A 20 1.74 -3.71 8.97
CA LYS A 20 1.46 -5.09 9.37
C LYS A 20 1.40 -5.23 10.89
N LYS A 21 2.43 -4.75 11.60
CA LYS A 21 2.45 -4.78 13.07
C LYS A 21 1.29 -4.00 13.68
N TYR A 22 0.96 -2.84 13.12
CA TYR A 22 -0.19 -2.04 13.57
C TYR A 22 -1.49 -2.81 13.40
N VAL A 23 -1.75 -3.39 12.23
CA VAL A 23 -2.96 -4.16 11.94
C VAL A 23 -3.06 -5.37 12.88
N GLU A 24 -2.00 -6.16 13.01
CA GLU A 24 -1.96 -7.34 13.90
C GLU A 24 -2.18 -6.98 15.38
N SER A 25 -1.78 -5.79 15.81
CA SER A 25 -1.97 -5.34 17.20
C SER A 25 -3.37 -4.78 17.48
N ASN A 26 -4.14 -4.43 16.45
CA ASN A 26 -5.46 -3.79 16.56
C ASN A 26 -6.62 -4.72 16.12
N LEU A 27 -6.31 -5.95 15.74
CA LEU A 27 -7.28 -7.01 15.43
C LEU A 27 -7.28 -8.07 16.54
N ASN A 28 -8.47 -8.58 16.86
CA ASN A 28 -8.64 -9.78 17.67
C ASN A 28 -8.35 -11.03 16.84
N LYS A 29 -8.17 -12.18 17.50
CA LYS A 29 -7.88 -13.45 16.83
C LYS A 29 -8.94 -13.86 15.79
N ASP A 30 -10.19 -13.51 16.05
CA ASP A 30 -11.34 -13.86 15.19
C ASP A 30 -11.67 -12.78 14.16
N ASP A 31 -10.97 -11.64 14.19
CA ASP A 31 -11.19 -10.57 13.21
C ASP A 31 -10.50 -10.89 11.88
N TYR A 32 -11.13 -10.51 10.77
CA TYR A 32 -10.57 -10.69 9.45
C TYR A 32 -9.36 -9.75 9.22
N ASN A 33 -8.19 -10.32 8.88
CA ASN A 33 -6.99 -9.56 8.61
C ASN A 33 -6.77 -9.38 7.10
N LEU A 34 -7.12 -8.19 6.59
CA LEU A 34 -6.98 -7.85 5.18
C LEU A 34 -5.54 -8.04 4.63
N LEU A 35 -4.50 -7.89 5.45
CA LEU A 35 -3.12 -8.01 4.99
C LEU A 35 -2.64 -9.46 4.81
N GLN A 36 -3.34 -10.46 5.37
CA GLN A 36 -2.91 -11.86 5.26
C GLN A 36 -3.07 -12.44 3.85
N ASP A 37 -4.09 -11.97 3.11
CA ASP A 37 -4.54 -12.66 1.90
C ASP A 37 -4.12 -11.99 0.58
N ASN A 38 -3.65 -10.73 0.57
CA ASN A 38 -3.53 -9.98 -0.69
C ASN A 38 -2.29 -9.08 -0.80
N ILE A 39 -1.16 -9.70 -1.15
CA ILE A 39 0.09 -9.02 -1.49
C ILE A 39 0.40 -9.28 -2.97
N PHE A 40 0.39 -8.23 -3.81
CA PHE A 40 0.61 -8.35 -5.26
C PHE A 40 2.09 -8.49 -5.63
N ASP A 41 3.01 -7.95 -4.83
CA ASP A 41 4.44 -8.29 -4.95
C ASP A 41 5.12 -8.39 -3.58
N ASN A 42 5.77 -9.52 -3.37
CA ASN A 42 6.52 -9.84 -2.16
C ASN A 42 7.91 -10.39 -2.52
N LYS A 43 8.47 -9.98 -3.67
CA LYS A 43 9.85 -10.36 -4.00
C LYS A 43 10.76 -9.94 -2.85
N LYS A 44 11.42 -10.92 -2.24
CA LYS A 44 12.23 -10.83 -0.99
C LYS A 44 13.22 -9.64 -0.94
N ASN A 45 13.57 -9.06 -2.09
CA ASN A 45 14.56 -8.00 -2.25
C ASN A 45 13.97 -6.69 -2.81
N SER A 46 12.65 -6.49 -2.74
CA SER A 46 12.04 -5.21 -3.09
C SER A 46 12.04 -4.26 -1.88
N ASN A 47 12.39 -2.99 -2.08
CA ASN A 47 12.18 -1.96 -1.07
C ASN A 47 10.75 -1.39 -1.10
N ILE A 48 9.96 -1.72 -2.13
CA ILE A 48 8.58 -1.25 -2.32
C ILE A 48 7.63 -2.44 -2.19
N PHE A 49 6.54 -2.24 -1.47
CA PHE A 49 5.46 -3.21 -1.30
C PHE A 49 4.21 -2.68 -1.99
N TYR A 50 3.62 -3.52 -2.83
CA TYR A 50 2.35 -3.27 -3.49
C TYR A 50 1.29 -4.23 -2.95
N LEU A 51 0.27 -3.65 -2.34
CA LEU A 51 -0.83 -4.34 -1.66
C LEU A 51 -2.14 -3.90 -2.30
N GLY A 52 -3.15 -4.74 -2.19
CA GLY A 52 -4.48 -4.30 -2.57
C GLY A 52 -5.53 -5.38 -2.50
N TRP A 53 -6.75 -4.98 -2.78
CA TRP A 53 -7.93 -5.83 -2.74
C TRP A 53 -8.82 -5.45 -3.89
N ASN A 54 -9.45 -6.45 -4.51
CA ASN A 54 -10.47 -6.22 -5.53
C ASN A 54 -11.84 -6.52 -4.95
N ASN A 55 -12.85 -5.77 -5.36
CA ASN A 55 -14.25 -6.04 -5.07
C ASN A 55 -14.56 -6.15 -3.55
N ILE A 56 -13.94 -5.30 -2.73
CA ILE A 56 -14.16 -5.23 -1.27
C ILE A 56 -15.24 -4.21 -0.94
N SER A 57 -16.13 -4.51 0.00
CA SER A 57 -17.13 -3.55 0.51
C SER A 57 -16.44 -2.48 1.36
N TRP A 58 -15.91 -1.44 0.71
CA TRP A 58 -15.15 -0.38 1.35
C TRP A 58 -16.06 0.77 1.80
N ALA A 59 -16.84 0.52 2.84
CA ALA A 59 -17.74 1.51 3.41
C ALA A 59 -17.19 2.03 4.75
N GLU A 60 -16.71 3.27 4.79
CA GLU A 60 -16.24 3.95 6.02
C GLU A 60 -17.38 4.18 7.05
N LEU A 61 -18.65 4.02 6.64
CA LEU A 61 -19.84 4.22 7.47
C LEU A 61 -20.48 2.91 7.97
N CYS A 62 -19.94 1.77 7.57
CA CYS A 62 -20.33 0.47 8.12
C CYS A 62 -19.20 0.05 9.04
N ASP A 63 -19.49 -0.41 10.26
CA ASP A 63 -18.53 -0.77 11.33
C ASP A 63 -17.63 -1.98 10.96
N PHE A 64 -16.94 -1.90 9.82
CA PHE A 64 -16.01 -2.87 9.32
C PHE A 64 -14.65 -2.60 9.93
N LYS A 65 -14.47 -3.09 11.16
CA LYS A 65 -13.24 -2.96 11.95
C LYS A 65 -11.96 -3.22 11.13
N HIS A 66 -11.99 -4.20 10.22
CA HIS A 66 -10.85 -4.53 9.36
C HIS A 66 -10.46 -3.40 8.39
N ILE A 67 -11.43 -2.62 7.88
CA ILE A 67 -11.17 -1.44 7.05
C ILE A 67 -10.68 -0.28 7.91
N ASP A 68 -11.33 -0.02 9.04
CA ASP A 68 -10.93 1.06 9.96
C ASP A 68 -9.49 0.91 10.43
N VAL A 69 -9.08 -0.33 10.73
CA VAL A 69 -7.72 -0.65 11.14
C VAL A 69 -6.70 -0.38 10.03
N ILE A 70 -7.04 -0.60 8.75
CA ILE A 70 -6.17 -0.22 7.62
C ILE A 70 -6.07 1.30 7.49
N ILE A 71 -7.20 2.01 7.49
CA ILE A 71 -7.24 3.48 7.37
C ILE A 71 -6.47 4.15 8.52
N ASN A 72 -6.67 3.70 9.75
CA ASN A 72 -5.93 4.19 10.92
C ASN A 72 -4.46 3.75 10.88
N GLY A 73 -4.16 2.59 10.31
CA GLY A 73 -2.80 2.16 10.02
C GLY A 73 -2.06 3.10 9.08
N LEU A 74 -2.71 3.61 8.03
CA LEU A 74 -2.13 4.62 7.14
C LEU A 74 -1.84 5.94 7.86
N LYS A 75 -2.75 6.38 8.75
CA LYS A 75 -2.49 7.55 9.62
C LYS A 75 -1.28 7.30 10.53
N TYR A 76 -1.20 6.11 11.12
CA TYR A 76 -0.07 5.69 11.94
C TYR A 76 1.25 5.71 11.16
N LEU A 77 1.27 5.29 9.89
CA LEU A 77 2.46 5.40 9.03
C LEU A 77 2.92 6.85 8.87
N LYS A 78 1.98 7.77 8.59
CA LYS A 78 2.27 9.20 8.48
C LYS A 78 2.91 9.76 9.74
N GLU A 79 2.30 9.52 10.90
CA GLU A 79 2.81 9.93 12.21
C GLU A 79 4.21 9.38 12.51
N ASN A 80 4.53 8.24 11.91
CA ASN A 80 5.80 7.53 12.07
C ASN A 80 6.82 7.80 10.96
N SER A 81 6.58 8.82 10.12
CA SER A 81 7.45 9.19 9.00
C SER A 81 7.71 8.02 8.04
N CYS A 82 6.67 7.24 7.73
CA CYS A 82 6.71 6.17 6.73
C CYS A 82 5.85 6.55 5.54
N SER A 83 6.44 6.49 4.33
CA SER A 83 5.72 6.89 3.12
C SER A 83 4.66 5.86 2.73
N TYR A 84 3.56 6.34 2.18
CA TYR A 84 2.57 5.51 1.52
C TYR A 84 1.85 6.28 0.41
N ASN A 85 1.26 5.51 -0.50
CA ASN A 85 0.34 5.98 -1.51
C ASN A 85 -0.85 5.03 -1.56
N PHE A 86 -2.05 5.56 -1.30
CA PHE A 86 -3.31 4.83 -1.22
C PHE A 86 -4.25 5.34 -2.30
N ALA A 87 -4.94 4.41 -2.96
CA ALA A 87 -6.09 4.71 -3.80
C ALA A 87 -7.21 3.70 -3.57
N ARG A 88 -8.44 4.21 -3.65
CA ARG A 88 -9.69 3.47 -3.69
C ARG A 88 -10.47 3.89 -4.92
N MET A 89 -10.95 2.91 -5.66
CA MET A 89 -11.86 3.10 -6.78
C MET A 89 -13.13 2.30 -6.52
N GLY A 90 -14.27 2.97 -6.46
CA GLY A 90 -15.57 2.32 -6.35
C GLY A 90 -16.25 2.12 -7.69
N GLU A 91 -17.52 1.72 -7.62
CA GLU A 91 -18.31 1.32 -8.82
C GLU A 91 -18.64 2.50 -9.75
N ASN A 92 -18.75 3.71 -9.21
CA ASN A 92 -19.09 4.89 -10.00
C ASN A 92 -17.83 5.61 -10.48
N TYR A 93 -17.92 6.24 -11.65
CA TYR A 93 -16.83 6.98 -12.27
C TYR A 93 -16.19 8.05 -11.36
N ASP A 94 -17.01 8.69 -10.54
CA ASP A 94 -16.59 9.75 -9.61
C ASP A 94 -16.25 9.22 -8.21
N ASP A 95 -16.40 7.91 -7.97
CA ASP A 95 -16.09 7.29 -6.67
C ASP A 95 -14.63 6.89 -6.59
N TYR A 96 -13.75 7.90 -6.61
CA TYR A 96 -12.31 7.74 -6.47
C TYR A 96 -11.82 8.52 -5.25
N ASP A 97 -11.05 7.86 -4.38
CA ASP A 97 -10.36 8.49 -3.25
C ASP A 97 -8.87 8.14 -3.32
N SER A 98 -8.01 9.12 -3.12
CA SER A 98 -6.56 8.91 -3.07
C SER A 98 -5.94 9.73 -1.96
N LYS A 99 -5.00 9.12 -1.25
CA LYS A 99 -4.31 9.72 -0.10
C LYS A 99 -2.86 9.26 -0.14
N TYR A 100 -1.93 10.19 0.06
CA TYR A 100 -0.52 9.85 0.10
C TYR A 100 0.21 10.66 1.17
N PHE A 101 1.37 10.15 1.55
CA PHE A 101 2.33 10.85 2.39
C PHE A 101 3.73 10.41 1.97
N ILE A 102 4.60 11.37 1.70
CA ILE A 102 6.01 11.14 1.39
C ILE A 102 6.85 11.69 2.53
N SER A 103 7.68 10.84 3.10
CA SER A 103 8.58 11.11 4.22
C SER A 103 10.01 11.27 3.73
N ASP A 104 10.69 12.33 4.17
CA ASP A 104 12.12 12.51 3.90
C ASP A 104 12.99 11.39 4.51
N LYS A 105 12.49 10.70 5.54
CA LYS A 105 13.21 9.63 6.27
C LYS A 105 12.94 8.23 5.74
N ASP A 106 11.98 8.08 4.83
CA ASP A 106 11.55 6.81 4.27
C ASP A 106 10.90 7.08 2.90
N PRO A 107 11.63 7.73 1.98
CA PRO A 107 11.04 8.26 0.76
C PRO A 107 10.47 7.14 -0.09
N LEU A 108 9.35 7.45 -0.73
CA LEU A 108 8.83 6.67 -1.83
C LEU A 108 9.26 7.42 -3.08
N ASP A 109 10.35 6.96 -3.69
CA ASP A 109 11.05 7.69 -4.75
C ASP A 109 10.16 7.98 -5.97
N TYR A 110 9.05 7.26 -6.12
CA TYR A 110 8.03 7.55 -7.11
C TYR A 110 6.62 7.39 -6.57
N LEU A 111 5.83 8.46 -6.71
CA LEU A 111 4.40 8.40 -6.46
C LEU A 111 3.73 7.77 -7.69
N ILE A 112 3.31 6.51 -7.54
CA ILE A 112 2.57 5.82 -8.60
C ILE A 112 1.18 6.45 -8.68
N VAL A 113 0.92 7.16 -9.77
CA VAL A 113 -0.40 7.69 -10.05
C VAL A 113 -1.28 6.52 -10.45
N PHE A 114 -2.30 6.24 -9.65
CA PHE A 114 -3.30 5.27 -10.00
C PHE A 114 -4.31 5.92 -10.95
N ASP A 115 -4.31 5.48 -12.20
CA ASP A 115 -5.35 5.83 -13.18
C ASP A 115 -6.71 5.20 -12.78
N ARG A 116 -7.77 5.50 -13.54
CA ARG A 116 -9.14 4.95 -13.31
C ARG A 116 -9.27 3.44 -13.53
N LYS A 117 -8.16 2.74 -13.68
CA LYS A 117 -8.05 1.28 -13.63
C LYS A 117 -6.73 0.97 -12.95
N PHE A 118 -6.75 0.04 -12.01
CA PHE A 118 -5.51 -0.51 -11.49
C PHE A 118 -4.90 -1.41 -12.55
N ASP A 119 -3.94 -0.87 -13.29
CA ASP A 119 -3.03 -1.67 -14.12
C ASP A 119 -1.94 -2.25 -13.22
N ASP A 120 -2.29 -3.34 -12.53
CA ASP A 120 -1.40 -3.99 -11.58
C ASP A 120 -0.11 -4.45 -12.27
N ASP A 121 -0.19 -4.93 -13.52
CA ASP A 121 0.98 -5.38 -14.28
C ASP A 121 1.94 -4.22 -14.58
N MET A 122 1.41 -3.07 -14.98
CA MET A 122 2.21 -1.85 -15.17
C MET A 122 2.90 -1.46 -13.87
N VAL A 123 2.16 -1.38 -12.75
CA VAL A 123 2.72 -1.04 -11.43
C VAL A 123 3.81 -2.02 -11.00
N LEU A 124 3.56 -3.31 -11.18
CA LEU A 124 4.53 -4.38 -10.87
C LEU A 124 5.78 -4.30 -11.75
N ASN A 125 5.64 -3.94 -13.03
CA ASN A 125 6.78 -3.77 -13.92
C ASN A 125 7.61 -2.54 -13.52
N TYR A 126 6.98 -1.42 -13.18
CA TYR A 126 7.68 -0.26 -12.62
C TYR A 126 8.44 -0.60 -11.34
N ILE A 127 7.82 -1.32 -10.41
CA ILE A 127 8.48 -1.75 -9.17
C ILE A 127 9.69 -2.65 -9.47
N LYS A 128 9.61 -3.53 -10.47
CA LYS A 128 10.73 -4.39 -10.87
C LYS A 128 11.89 -3.59 -11.45
N GLU A 129 11.62 -2.65 -12.35
CA GLU A 129 12.63 -1.76 -12.95
C GLU A 129 13.31 -0.91 -11.87
N TYR A 130 12.52 -0.29 -11.00
CA TYR A 130 13.04 0.49 -9.89
C TYR A 130 13.96 -0.33 -8.96
N ASN A 131 13.56 -1.55 -8.61
CA ASN A 131 14.40 -2.43 -7.79
C ASN A 131 15.68 -2.89 -8.50
N TYR A 132 15.67 -2.97 -9.84
CA TYR A 132 16.86 -3.28 -10.62
C TYR A 132 17.87 -2.13 -10.55
N ASP A 133 17.40 -0.89 -10.72
CA ASP A 133 18.24 0.31 -10.61
C ASP A 133 18.77 0.51 -9.18
N TYR A 134 17.93 0.30 -8.17
CA TYR A 134 18.34 0.35 -6.76
C TYR A 134 19.51 -0.60 -6.47
N LYS A 135 19.41 -1.87 -6.91
CA LYS A 135 20.50 -2.86 -6.75
C LYS A 135 21.77 -2.46 -7.48
N LYS A 136 21.66 -1.85 -8.67
CA LYS A 136 22.82 -1.38 -9.43
C LYS A 136 23.52 -0.23 -8.71
N GLY A 137 22.76 0.70 -8.12
CA GLY A 137 23.27 1.80 -7.31
C GLY A 137 24.00 1.34 -6.05
N ASP A 138 23.43 0.38 -5.31
CA ASP A 138 24.07 -0.21 -4.13
C ASP A 138 25.37 -0.95 -4.50
N ILE A 139 25.40 -1.74 -5.58
CA ILE A 139 26.62 -2.42 -6.05
C ILE A 139 27.69 -1.40 -6.47
N SER A 140 27.31 -0.28 -7.09
CA SER A 140 28.27 0.76 -7.47
C SER A 140 28.86 1.53 -6.29
N ASN A 141 28.14 1.60 -5.17
CA ASN A 141 28.60 2.27 -3.95
C ASN A 141 29.42 1.36 -3.01
N GLU A 142 29.37 0.03 -3.19
CA GLU A 142 30.22 -0.93 -2.46
C GLU A 142 31.62 -1.13 -3.09
N LEU A 143 31.89 -0.53 -4.25
CA LEU A 143 33.16 -0.67 -5.00
C LEU A 143 34.05 0.58 -5.00
N LEU A 144 33.79 1.56 -4.13
CA LEU A 144 34.61 2.77 -3.91
C LEU A 144 35.01 2.89 -2.44
#